data_AF-A0A222VWR9-F1
#
_entry.id   AF-A0A222VWR9-F1
#
_cell.length_a   1.000
_cell.length_b   1.000
_cell.length_c   1.000
_cell.angle_alpha   90.00
_cell.angle_beta   90.00
_cell.angle_gamma   90.00
#
_symmetry.space_group_name_H-M   'P 1'
#
loop_
_entity.id
_entity.type
_entity.pdbx_description
1 polymer ?
#
loop_
_entity_poly.entity_id
_entity_poly.type
_entity_poly.pdbx_seq_one_letter_code
_entity_poly.pdbx_strand_id
1 'polypeptide(L)'
;MFGRPFGVLLSALLMFSLVTAPPAVANTGIDLAGMVALSNCSGSVVQPAGTPSSAPALVLSNGHCLEGGFPEPGQVIVDQPSERTFTLLSGTGDELGTLRANRLLYATMVETDVSVYRLDTSYADVKKDYGISPLRLSAERPVADAAITVPSGFWKKTYSCSVDGFADRLREGGYTWHDSIRYTEACRTVGGTSGSPIVDVASGAVVGVNNTGNVDGERCTMNNPCEVGANGEVTVREGTNYGQQTAQLTRCLTARATVEIGREDCTLPKP
;
A
#
# COMPACT_ATOMS: atom_id res chain seq x y z
N MET A 1 -80.29 -25.72 -28.16
CA MET A 1 -79.84 -25.76 -26.76
C MET A 1 -78.36 -25.39 -26.74
N PHE A 2 -78.00 -24.48 -25.85
CA PHE A 2 -76.77 -23.67 -25.82
C PHE A 2 -75.46 -24.46 -25.59
N GLY A 3 -74.34 -23.91 -26.08
CA GLY A 3 -72.99 -24.21 -25.60
C GLY A 3 -71.91 -23.35 -26.29
N ARG A 4 -71.59 -22.18 -25.72
CA ARG A 4 -70.50 -21.28 -26.16
C ARG A 4 -69.13 -21.83 -25.70
N PRO A 5 -68.03 -21.59 -26.43
CA PRO A 5 -66.69 -22.00 -26.03
C PRO A 5 -66.07 -20.97 -25.06
N PHE A 6 -65.43 -21.45 -23.99
CA PHE A 6 -64.56 -20.63 -23.14
C PHE A 6 -63.13 -20.72 -23.68
N GLY A 7 -62.67 -19.63 -24.31
CA GLY A 7 -61.27 -19.45 -24.67
C GLY A 7 -60.47 -19.00 -23.45
N VAL A 8 -59.43 -19.76 -23.09
CA VAL A 8 -58.47 -19.39 -22.05
C VAL A 8 -57.32 -18.62 -22.72
N LEU A 9 -57.22 -17.33 -22.45
CA LEU A 9 -56.04 -16.52 -22.80
C LEU A 9 -54.93 -16.78 -21.77
N LEU A 10 -53.88 -17.49 -22.20
CA LEU A 10 -52.64 -17.63 -21.44
C LEU A 10 -51.79 -16.36 -21.67
N SER A 11 -51.71 -15.48 -20.68
CA SER A 11 -50.79 -14.34 -20.70
C SER A 11 -49.43 -14.78 -20.15
N ALA A 12 -48.42 -14.90 -21.02
CA ALA A 12 -47.05 -15.18 -20.61
C ALA A 12 -46.37 -13.88 -20.14
N LEU A 13 -46.15 -13.73 -18.83
CA LEU A 13 -45.27 -12.69 -18.30
C LEU A 13 -43.81 -13.12 -18.48
N LEU A 14 -43.10 -12.45 -19.39
CA LEU A 14 -41.65 -12.53 -19.50
C LEU A 14 -41.03 -11.64 -18.41
N MET A 15 -40.48 -12.25 -17.36
CA MET A 15 -39.62 -11.55 -16.41
C MET A 15 -38.25 -11.34 -17.04
N PHE A 16 -37.92 -10.10 -17.41
CA PHE A 16 -36.57 -9.71 -17.76
C PHE A 16 -35.76 -9.46 -16.48
N SER A 17 -34.90 -10.42 -16.12
CA SER A 17 -33.87 -10.20 -15.10
C SER A 17 -32.83 -9.23 -15.65
N LEU A 18 -32.79 -8.01 -15.10
CA LEU A 18 -31.71 -7.05 -15.35
C LEU A 18 -30.42 -7.60 -14.71
N VAL A 19 -29.56 -8.22 -15.52
CA VAL A 19 -28.19 -8.54 -15.12
C VAL A 19 -27.42 -7.21 -15.11
N THR A 20 -27.24 -6.62 -13.93
CA THR A 20 -26.33 -5.49 -13.76
C THR A 20 -24.90 -5.97 -13.93
N ALA A 21 -24.22 -5.50 -14.98
CA ALA A 21 -22.79 -5.73 -15.14
C ALA A 21 -22.02 -5.15 -13.93
N PRO A 22 -20.96 -5.81 -13.45
CA PRO A 22 -20.13 -5.25 -12.40
C PRO A 22 -19.58 -3.89 -12.86
N PRO A 23 -19.45 -2.89 -11.96
CA PRO A 23 -18.88 -1.61 -12.31
C PRO A 23 -17.49 -1.83 -12.92
N ALA A 24 -17.27 -1.28 -14.11
CA ALA A 24 -15.96 -1.28 -14.72
C ALA A 24 -14.99 -0.57 -13.79
N VAL A 25 -13.83 -1.19 -13.50
CA VAL A 25 -12.75 -0.53 -12.77
C VAL A 25 -12.32 0.67 -13.64
N ALA A 26 -12.62 1.88 -13.17
CA ALA A 26 -12.21 3.08 -13.87
C ALA A 26 -10.67 3.06 -14.01
N ASN A 27 -10.17 3.33 -15.22
CA ASN A 27 -8.74 3.54 -15.40
C ASN A 27 -8.34 4.79 -14.61
N THR A 28 -7.67 4.59 -13.46
CA THR A 28 -7.28 5.67 -12.55
C THR A 28 -6.13 6.51 -13.09
N GLY A 29 -5.49 6.08 -14.19
CA GLY A 29 -4.28 6.69 -14.72
C GLY A 29 -3.02 6.37 -13.90
N ILE A 30 -3.15 5.55 -12.85
CA ILE A 30 -2.03 5.08 -12.02
C ILE A 30 -1.56 3.74 -12.58
N ASP A 31 -0.31 3.71 -13.04
CA ASP A 31 0.34 2.55 -13.64
C ASP A 31 1.46 2.00 -12.73
N LEU A 32 2.40 1.22 -13.29
CA LEU A 32 3.51 0.61 -12.55
C LEU A 32 4.80 1.44 -12.57
N ALA A 33 4.79 2.65 -13.12
CA ALA A 33 5.99 3.46 -13.28
C ALA A 33 6.57 3.83 -11.91
N GLY A 34 7.85 3.52 -11.70
CA GLY A 34 8.52 3.78 -10.43
C GLY A 34 8.22 2.76 -9.34
N MET A 35 7.49 1.68 -9.65
CA MET A 35 7.41 0.52 -8.77
C MET A 35 8.72 -0.23 -8.78
N VAL A 36 9.02 -0.86 -7.65
CA VAL A 36 10.10 -1.83 -7.57
C VAL A 36 9.59 -3.20 -7.15
N ALA A 37 10.12 -4.24 -7.79
CA ALA A 37 9.92 -5.63 -7.40
C ALA A 37 11.07 -6.11 -6.51
N LEU A 38 10.71 -6.82 -5.45
CA LEU A 38 11.61 -7.56 -4.55
C LEU A 38 11.31 -9.07 -4.65
N SER A 39 11.98 -9.93 -3.90
CA SER A 39 11.82 -11.39 -4.01
C SER A 39 10.43 -11.91 -3.62
N ASN A 40 9.73 -11.22 -2.73
CA ASN A 40 8.41 -11.58 -2.21
C ASN A 40 7.63 -10.37 -1.68
N CYS A 41 8.05 -9.16 -2.07
CA CYS A 41 7.46 -7.89 -1.69
C CYS A 41 7.52 -6.91 -2.87
N SER A 42 6.80 -5.82 -2.73
CA SER A 42 6.78 -4.67 -3.62
C SER A 42 7.37 -3.44 -2.92
N GLY A 43 7.64 -2.40 -3.71
CA GLY A 43 8.10 -1.11 -3.21
C GLY A 43 7.87 -0.03 -4.25
N SER A 44 8.28 1.19 -3.94
CA SER A 44 8.24 2.29 -4.90
C SER A 44 9.37 3.30 -4.68
N VAL A 45 9.80 3.94 -5.77
CA VAL A 45 10.67 5.11 -5.71
C VAL A 45 9.81 6.31 -5.31
N VAL A 46 10.08 6.88 -4.13
CA VAL A 46 9.30 7.97 -3.55
C VAL A 46 10.14 9.21 -3.30
N GLN A 47 9.52 10.38 -3.33
CA GLN A 47 10.16 11.66 -3.08
C GLN A 47 9.36 12.48 -2.06
N PRO A 48 9.97 12.84 -0.91
CA PRO A 48 9.38 13.80 0.02
C PRO A 48 9.31 15.20 -0.60
N ALA A 49 8.29 15.98 -0.22
CA ALA A 49 8.13 17.35 -0.69
C ALA A 49 9.37 18.21 -0.40
N GLY A 50 9.73 19.09 -1.34
CA GLY A 50 10.88 19.99 -1.21
C GLY A 50 12.27 19.33 -1.38
N THR A 51 12.33 18.02 -1.65
CA THR A 51 13.60 17.33 -1.92
C THR A 51 14.06 17.62 -3.36
N PRO A 52 15.27 18.16 -3.59
CA PRO A 52 15.76 18.45 -4.94
C PRO A 52 16.03 17.17 -5.73
N SER A 53 15.96 17.23 -7.07
CA SER A 53 16.20 16.07 -7.93
C SER A 53 17.64 15.54 -7.85
N SER A 54 18.60 16.37 -7.44
CA SER A 54 19.98 15.98 -7.20
C SER A 54 20.20 15.18 -5.92
N ALA A 55 19.21 15.10 -5.04
CA ALA A 55 19.29 14.27 -3.84
C ALA A 55 19.25 12.78 -4.21
N PRO A 56 19.87 11.90 -3.39
CA PRO A 56 19.68 10.46 -3.51
C PRO A 56 18.21 10.07 -3.52
N ALA A 57 17.84 9.16 -4.42
CA ALA A 57 16.49 8.65 -4.50
C ALA A 57 16.17 7.74 -3.31
N LEU A 58 14.89 7.68 -2.92
CA LEU A 58 14.42 6.82 -1.84
C LEU A 58 13.53 5.71 -2.38
N VAL A 59 13.63 4.52 -1.76
CA VAL A 59 12.68 3.42 -1.96
C VAL A 59 11.91 3.19 -0.66
N LEU A 60 10.58 3.15 -0.77
CA LEU A 60 9.65 2.80 0.30
C LEU A 60 9.17 1.35 0.14
N SER A 61 9.11 0.62 1.25
CA SER A 61 8.46 -0.70 1.37
C SER A 61 7.96 -0.89 2.82
N ASN A 62 7.57 -2.10 3.22
CA ASN A 62 7.26 -2.43 4.62
C ASN A 62 8.53 -2.79 5.40
N GLY A 63 8.46 -2.66 6.73
CA GLY A 63 9.45 -3.16 7.66
C GLY A 63 9.50 -4.69 7.66
N HIS A 64 8.37 -5.38 7.53
CA HIS A 64 8.37 -6.84 7.38
C HIS A 64 9.01 -7.33 6.06
N CYS A 65 9.22 -6.45 5.09
CA CYS A 65 9.88 -6.77 3.81
C CYS A 65 11.42 -6.67 3.87
N LEU A 66 12.02 -6.39 5.04
CA LEU A 66 13.47 -6.28 5.22
C LEU A 66 14.21 -7.56 4.78
N GLU A 67 15.44 -7.37 4.27
CA GLU A 67 16.25 -8.43 3.67
C GLU A 67 16.80 -9.41 4.72
N GLY A 68 16.89 -8.94 5.97
CA GLY A 68 17.29 -9.72 7.14
C GLY A 68 16.14 -10.45 7.84
N GLY A 69 14.90 -10.36 7.32
CA GLY A 69 13.70 -10.86 7.99
C GLY A 69 12.99 -9.78 8.81
N PHE A 70 11.94 -10.19 9.52
CA PHE A 70 11.10 -9.27 10.28
C PHE A 70 11.90 -8.61 11.41
N PRO A 71 11.81 -7.28 11.61
CA PRO A 71 12.21 -6.66 12.85
C PRO A 71 11.56 -7.36 14.04
N GLU A 72 12.30 -7.57 15.12
CA GLU A 72 11.73 -8.11 16.36
C GLU A 72 10.61 -7.18 16.89
N PRO A 73 9.60 -7.71 17.61
CA PRO A 73 8.62 -6.86 18.27
C PRO A 73 9.27 -5.80 19.16
N GLY A 74 8.95 -4.52 18.92
CA GLY A 74 9.58 -3.39 19.61
C GLY A 74 10.85 -2.86 18.96
N GLN A 75 11.35 -3.47 17.89
CA GLN A 75 12.59 -3.06 17.24
C GLN A 75 12.38 -1.92 16.22
N VAL A 76 13.24 -0.92 16.32
CA VAL A 76 13.39 0.15 15.32
C VAL A 76 14.84 0.12 14.82
N ILE A 77 15.02 -0.02 13.52
CA ILE A 77 16.34 -0.09 12.88
C ILE A 77 16.58 1.22 12.14
N VAL A 78 17.72 1.85 12.40
CA VAL A 78 18.04 3.17 11.86
C VAL A 78 19.46 3.21 11.35
N ASP A 79 19.65 3.95 10.26
CA ASP A 79 20.95 4.31 9.70
C ASP A 79 21.95 3.14 9.58
N GLN A 80 21.56 2.07 8.87
CA GLN A 80 22.42 0.91 8.60
C GLN A 80 22.93 0.92 7.17
N PRO A 81 24.20 0.53 6.89
CA PRO A 81 24.62 0.18 5.54
C PRO A 81 23.66 -0.85 4.93
N SER A 82 23.34 -0.70 3.65
CA SER A 82 22.60 -1.72 2.90
C SER A 82 23.17 -1.81 1.50
N GLU A 83 23.12 -3.01 0.94
CA GLU A 83 23.47 -3.30 -0.46
C GLU A 83 22.25 -3.85 -1.22
N ARG A 84 21.05 -3.67 -0.64
CA ARG A 84 19.81 -4.21 -1.19
C ARG A 84 19.57 -3.71 -2.60
N THR A 85 19.13 -4.60 -3.47
CA THR A 85 18.78 -4.29 -4.85
C THR A 85 17.28 -4.36 -5.07
N PHE A 86 16.82 -3.63 -6.09
CA PHE A 86 15.41 -3.50 -6.43
C PHE A 86 15.26 -3.52 -7.96
N THR A 87 14.33 -4.30 -8.49
CA THR A 87 14.05 -4.29 -9.93
C THR A 87 13.07 -3.16 -10.23
N LEU A 88 13.50 -2.15 -10.97
CA LEU A 88 12.69 -0.99 -11.35
C LEU A 88 11.79 -1.32 -12.55
N LEU A 89 10.55 -0.89 -12.49
CA LEU A 89 9.55 -1.14 -13.53
C LEU A 89 9.17 0.11 -14.34
N SER A 90 8.81 -0.14 -15.60
CA SER A 90 8.08 0.80 -16.47
C SER A 90 6.61 0.87 -16.08
N GLY A 91 5.87 1.82 -16.69
CA GLY A 91 4.41 1.91 -16.53
C GLY A 91 3.66 0.63 -16.91
N THR A 92 4.17 -0.12 -17.89
CA THR A 92 3.61 -1.38 -18.37
C THR A 92 4.07 -2.60 -17.57
N GLY A 93 4.99 -2.43 -16.62
CA GLY A 93 5.55 -3.51 -15.80
C GLY A 93 6.79 -4.19 -16.40
N ASP A 94 7.31 -3.67 -17.51
CA ASP A 94 8.59 -4.13 -18.06
C ASP A 94 9.74 -3.75 -17.13
N GLU A 95 10.74 -4.60 -17.04
CA GLU A 95 11.92 -4.35 -16.20
C GLU A 95 12.85 -3.37 -16.90
N LEU A 96 13.12 -2.24 -16.25
CA LEU A 96 13.97 -1.18 -16.78
C LEU A 96 15.43 -1.32 -16.33
N GLY A 97 15.64 -1.86 -15.14
CA GLY A 97 16.97 -2.05 -14.57
C GLY A 97 16.95 -2.34 -13.08
N THR A 98 18.13 -2.35 -12.48
CA THR A 98 18.33 -2.61 -11.06
C THR A 98 18.78 -1.35 -10.33
N LEU A 99 18.03 -0.95 -9.32
CA LEU A 99 18.42 0.10 -8.37
C LEU A 99 19.11 -0.55 -7.16
N ARG A 100 20.02 0.18 -6.52
CA ARG A 100 20.77 -0.32 -5.36
C ARG A 100 20.73 0.68 -4.21
N ALA A 101 20.39 0.19 -3.01
CA ALA A 101 20.53 0.94 -1.78
C ALA A 101 22.01 1.06 -1.39
N ASN A 102 22.37 2.18 -0.77
CA ASN A 102 23.60 2.31 0.02
C ASN A 102 23.33 2.36 1.53
N ARG A 103 22.07 2.59 1.93
CA ARG A 103 21.68 2.74 3.33
C ARG A 103 20.23 2.34 3.52
N LEU A 104 19.95 1.61 4.59
CA LEU A 104 18.63 1.54 5.21
C LEU A 104 18.53 2.74 6.18
N LEU A 105 17.67 3.70 5.87
CA LEU A 105 17.51 4.90 6.70
C LEU A 105 16.67 4.59 7.95
N TYR A 106 15.59 3.84 7.77
CA TYR A 106 14.62 3.52 8.80
C TYR A 106 13.88 2.23 8.46
N ALA A 107 13.65 1.36 9.44
CA ALA A 107 12.66 0.29 9.33
C ALA A 107 12.08 -0.09 10.69
N THR A 108 10.80 -0.41 10.73
CA THR A 108 10.13 -0.91 11.93
C THR A 108 8.82 -1.64 11.59
N MET A 109 8.38 -2.48 12.53
CA MET A 109 7.02 -3.02 12.64
C MET A 109 6.31 -2.54 13.93
N VAL A 110 6.87 -1.53 14.61
CA VAL A 110 6.34 -0.94 15.84
C VAL A 110 5.39 0.18 15.47
N GLU A 111 4.12 0.10 15.87
CA GLU A 111 3.05 1.11 15.60
C GLU A 111 2.76 1.40 14.11
N THR A 112 3.65 1.02 13.21
CA THR A 112 3.55 1.10 11.75
C THR A 112 4.41 -0.01 11.15
N ASP A 113 4.36 -0.17 9.84
CA ASP A 113 5.12 -1.19 9.11
C ASP A 113 5.75 -0.58 7.87
N VAL A 114 6.97 -0.08 8.01
CA VAL A 114 7.65 0.70 6.96
C VAL A 114 9.13 0.41 6.94
N SER A 115 9.71 0.46 5.75
CA SER A 115 11.15 0.56 5.53
C SER A 115 11.44 1.63 4.47
N VAL A 116 12.50 2.41 4.69
CA VAL A 116 12.96 3.45 3.78
C VAL A 116 14.44 3.24 3.49
N TYR A 117 14.73 2.99 2.23
CA TYR A 117 16.10 2.84 1.72
C TYR A 117 16.52 4.09 0.97
N ARG A 118 17.78 4.46 1.11
CA ARG A 118 18.43 5.47 0.27
C ARG A 118 19.25 4.78 -0.81
N LEU A 119 19.05 5.19 -2.04
CA LEU A 119 19.78 4.68 -3.19
C LEU A 119 21.16 5.32 -3.31
N ASP A 120 22.06 4.66 -4.03
CA ASP A 120 23.35 5.22 -4.46
C ASP A 120 23.24 6.16 -5.67
N THR A 121 22.03 6.29 -6.23
CA THR A 121 21.68 7.10 -7.40
C THR A 121 20.69 8.21 -7.04
N SER A 122 20.76 9.36 -7.73
CA SER A 122 19.86 10.49 -7.50
C SER A 122 18.53 10.35 -8.24
N TYR A 123 17.51 11.14 -7.87
CA TYR A 123 16.26 11.19 -8.65
C TYR A 123 16.50 11.64 -10.09
N ALA A 124 17.43 12.58 -10.31
CA ALA A 124 17.79 13.05 -11.63
C ALA A 124 18.42 11.94 -12.48
N ASP A 125 19.27 11.11 -11.88
CA ASP A 125 19.89 9.96 -12.57
C ASP A 125 18.83 8.89 -12.89
N VAL A 126 17.96 8.54 -11.94
CA VAL A 126 16.84 7.62 -12.18
C VAL A 126 15.97 8.10 -13.35
N LYS A 127 15.66 9.40 -13.39
CA LYS A 127 14.87 9.98 -14.49
C LYS A 127 15.61 9.94 -15.82
N LYS A 128 16.90 10.26 -15.82
CA LYS A 128 17.75 10.30 -17.01
C LYS A 128 17.93 8.90 -17.61
N ASP A 129 18.22 7.92 -16.77
CA ASP A 129 18.63 6.58 -17.21
C ASP A 129 17.42 5.69 -17.52
N TYR A 130 16.30 5.88 -16.82
CA TYR A 130 15.12 5.01 -16.94
C TYR A 130 13.83 5.73 -17.36
N GLY A 131 13.84 7.07 -17.48
CA GLY A 131 12.64 7.83 -17.80
C GLY A 131 11.62 7.92 -16.65
N ILE A 132 11.94 7.39 -15.47
CA ILE A 132 11.03 7.30 -14.33
C ILE A 132 11.11 8.54 -13.44
N SER A 133 9.94 9.12 -13.14
CA SER A 133 9.81 10.16 -12.11
C SER A 133 9.41 9.49 -10.78
N PRO A 134 9.90 9.96 -9.62
CA PRO A 134 9.50 9.41 -8.33
C PRO A 134 8.05 9.78 -7.99
N LEU A 135 7.40 8.95 -7.18
CA LEU A 135 6.09 9.25 -6.61
C LEU A 135 6.21 10.24 -5.45
N ARG A 136 5.31 11.22 -5.37
CA ARG A 136 5.32 12.19 -4.27
C ARG A 136 4.71 11.57 -3.01
N LEU A 137 5.37 11.72 -1.86
CA LEU A 137 4.76 11.39 -0.57
C LEU A 137 3.78 12.49 -0.15
N SER A 138 2.57 12.08 0.26
CA SER A 138 1.62 12.95 0.93
C SER A 138 2.03 13.17 2.39
N ALA A 139 1.95 14.42 2.84
CA ALA A 139 2.07 14.77 4.26
C ALA A 139 0.73 14.65 5.00
N GLU A 140 -0.35 14.40 4.27
CA GLU A 140 -1.70 14.29 4.79
C GLU A 140 -2.11 12.83 4.95
N ARG A 141 -2.79 12.55 6.06
CA ARG A 141 -3.52 11.30 6.28
C ARG A 141 -4.63 11.16 5.24
N PRO A 142 -4.85 9.97 4.63
CA PRO A 142 -5.96 9.79 3.70
C PRO A 142 -7.31 9.95 4.41
N VAL A 143 -8.35 10.16 3.62
CA VAL A 143 -9.74 10.27 4.10
C VAL A 143 -10.54 9.02 3.73
N ALA A 144 -11.59 8.73 4.49
CA ALA A 144 -12.53 7.67 4.12
C ALA A 144 -13.18 7.98 2.76
N ASP A 145 -13.60 6.94 2.05
CA ASP A 145 -14.16 6.96 0.71
C ASP A 145 -13.21 7.44 -0.41
N ALA A 146 -11.99 7.89 -0.09
CA ALA A 146 -10.99 8.25 -1.08
C ALA A 146 -10.68 7.06 -1.99
N ALA A 147 -10.74 7.29 -3.30
CA ALA A 147 -10.34 6.30 -4.29
C ALA A 147 -8.81 6.14 -4.28
N ILE A 148 -8.36 4.90 -4.25
CA ILE A 148 -6.94 4.53 -4.17
C ILE A 148 -6.59 3.45 -5.19
N THR A 149 -5.33 3.45 -5.62
CA THR A 149 -4.71 2.35 -6.37
C THR A 149 -3.47 1.85 -5.65
N VAL A 150 -3.31 0.54 -5.56
CA VAL A 150 -2.14 -0.16 -5.03
C VAL A 150 -1.40 -0.84 -6.19
N PRO A 151 -0.37 -0.21 -6.78
CA PRO A 151 0.47 -0.84 -7.79
C PRO A 151 1.50 -1.79 -7.15
N SER A 152 1.48 -3.07 -7.54
CA SER A 152 2.41 -4.10 -7.07
C SER A 152 3.52 -4.34 -8.07
N GLY A 153 4.75 -4.05 -7.63
CA GLY A 153 5.95 -4.34 -8.40
C GLY A 153 6.19 -5.85 -8.53
N PHE A 154 6.03 -6.61 -7.45
CA PHE A 154 6.23 -8.06 -7.48
C PHE A 154 5.29 -8.76 -8.46
N TRP A 155 4.01 -8.42 -8.42
CA TRP A 155 3.00 -9.02 -9.29
C TRP A 155 2.86 -8.33 -10.64
N LYS A 156 3.54 -7.20 -10.85
CA LYS A 156 3.40 -6.33 -12.03
C LYS A 156 1.92 -6.05 -12.34
N LYS A 157 1.17 -5.69 -11.29
CA LYS A 157 -0.30 -5.56 -11.33
C LYS A 157 -0.79 -4.44 -10.41
N THR A 158 -1.83 -3.73 -10.84
CA THR A 158 -2.52 -2.73 -10.02
C THR A 158 -3.81 -3.26 -9.42
N TYR A 159 -4.16 -2.76 -8.23
CA TYR A 159 -5.39 -3.06 -7.51
C TYR A 159 -6.07 -1.74 -7.17
N SER A 160 -7.30 -1.51 -7.62
CA SER A 160 -8.01 -0.24 -7.41
C SER A 160 -9.25 -0.44 -6.55
N CYS A 161 -9.44 0.46 -5.58
CA CYS A 161 -10.53 0.41 -4.61
C CYS A 161 -10.70 1.78 -3.92
N SER A 162 -11.37 1.81 -2.77
CA SER A 162 -11.40 2.97 -1.88
C SER A 162 -10.97 2.62 -0.45
N VAL A 163 -10.59 3.65 0.31
CA VAL A 163 -10.43 3.59 1.77
C VAL A 163 -11.82 3.44 2.41
N ASP A 164 -12.08 2.31 3.06
CA ASP A 164 -13.32 2.10 3.82
C ASP A 164 -13.29 2.85 5.16
N GLY A 165 -12.12 2.88 5.80
CA GLY A 165 -11.96 3.51 7.09
C GLY A 165 -10.59 3.22 7.68
N PHE A 166 -10.53 3.24 9.02
CA PHE A 166 -9.28 3.11 9.74
C PHE A 166 -9.45 2.21 10.95
N ALA A 167 -8.52 1.29 11.14
CA ALA A 167 -8.40 0.52 12.37
C ALA A 167 -7.50 1.31 13.34
N ASP A 168 -8.05 1.73 14.47
CA ASP A 168 -7.29 2.44 15.52
C ASP A 168 -6.05 1.65 15.92
N ARG A 169 -6.24 0.34 16.16
CA ARG A 169 -5.16 -0.63 16.30
C ARG A 169 -5.43 -1.85 15.44
N LEU A 170 -4.42 -2.27 14.69
CA LEU A 170 -4.40 -3.50 13.91
C LEU A 170 -3.36 -4.43 14.52
N ARG A 171 -3.79 -5.59 15.02
CA ARG A 171 -2.91 -6.56 15.66
C ARG A 171 -2.75 -7.80 14.81
N GLU A 172 -1.51 -8.21 14.60
CA GLU A 172 -1.15 -9.39 13.81
C GLU A 172 0.03 -10.12 14.45
N GLY A 173 -0.19 -11.35 14.88
CA GLY A 173 0.80 -12.10 15.64
C GLY A 173 1.29 -11.32 16.86
N GLY A 174 2.59 -11.00 16.89
CA GLY A 174 3.24 -10.21 17.94
C GLY A 174 3.26 -8.69 17.70
N TYR A 175 2.71 -8.21 16.59
CA TYR A 175 2.80 -6.81 16.16
C TYR A 175 1.49 -6.07 16.39
N THR A 176 1.59 -4.77 16.66
CA THR A 176 0.45 -3.86 16.71
C THR A 176 0.80 -2.59 15.97
N TRP A 177 -0.02 -2.27 14.98
CA TRP A 177 0.06 -1.06 14.19
C TRP A 177 -1.10 -0.14 14.51
N HIS A 178 -0.89 1.15 14.34
CA HIS A 178 -1.84 2.19 14.71
C HIS A 178 -2.40 2.87 13.45
N ASP A 179 -3.66 3.29 13.54
CA ASP A 179 -4.34 4.09 12.52
C ASP A 179 -4.19 3.50 11.10
N SER A 180 -4.35 2.18 11.00
CA SER A 180 -4.13 1.43 9.76
C SER A 180 -5.26 1.70 8.78
N ILE A 181 -4.92 1.95 7.52
CA ILE A 181 -5.87 2.18 6.44
C ILE A 181 -6.60 0.86 6.17
N ARG A 182 -7.92 0.84 6.28
CA ARG A 182 -8.76 -0.31 5.89
C ARG A 182 -9.30 -0.08 4.49
N TYR A 183 -9.20 -1.09 3.64
CA TYR A 183 -9.75 -1.00 2.29
C TYR A 183 -11.17 -1.54 2.19
N THR A 184 -11.87 -1.09 1.17
CA THR A 184 -13.08 -1.75 0.66
C THR A 184 -12.74 -3.13 0.07
N GLU A 185 -13.72 -4.04 0.01
CA GLU A 185 -13.56 -5.43 -0.47
C GLU A 185 -13.00 -5.54 -1.90
N ALA A 186 -13.13 -4.48 -2.70
CA ALA A 186 -12.58 -4.42 -4.06
C ALA A 186 -11.05 -4.51 -4.08
N CYS A 187 -10.35 -4.07 -3.02
CA CYS A 187 -8.90 -4.21 -2.91
C CYS A 187 -8.52 -5.63 -2.51
N ARG A 188 -8.40 -6.50 -3.51
CA ARG A 188 -7.96 -7.89 -3.37
C ARG A 188 -6.44 -8.03 -3.45
N THR A 189 -5.73 -7.24 -2.65
CA THR A 189 -4.28 -7.39 -2.46
C THR A 189 -3.97 -8.76 -1.85
N VAL A 190 -2.81 -9.32 -2.16
CA VAL A 190 -2.39 -10.68 -1.78
C VAL A 190 -0.94 -10.68 -1.34
N GLY A 191 -0.44 -11.76 -0.74
CA GLY A 191 1.00 -11.91 -0.44
C GLY A 191 1.87 -11.54 -1.65
N GLY A 192 2.94 -10.77 -1.43
CA GLY A 192 3.75 -10.17 -2.50
C GLY A 192 3.38 -8.73 -2.88
N THR A 193 2.15 -8.30 -2.60
CA THR A 193 1.75 -6.88 -2.72
C THR A 193 2.22 -6.03 -1.54
N SER A 194 2.68 -6.64 -0.45
CA SER A 194 3.21 -5.91 0.70
C SER A 194 4.38 -5.01 0.28
N GLY A 195 4.36 -3.77 0.75
CA GLY A 195 5.34 -2.75 0.43
C GLY A 195 4.97 -1.89 -0.78
N SER A 196 3.94 -2.28 -1.55
CA SER A 196 3.37 -1.42 -2.59
C SER A 196 2.94 -0.07 -2.03
N PRO A 197 3.13 1.04 -2.75
CA PRO A 197 2.53 2.30 -2.34
C PRO A 197 0.99 2.21 -2.44
N ILE A 198 0.32 2.95 -1.58
CA ILE A 198 -1.11 3.25 -1.70
C ILE A 198 -1.19 4.65 -2.28
N VAL A 199 -1.65 4.76 -3.52
CA VAL A 199 -1.71 6.02 -4.27
C VAL A 199 -3.13 6.55 -4.24
N ASP A 200 -3.31 7.76 -3.74
CA ASP A 200 -4.58 8.49 -3.83
C ASP A 200 -4.84 8.91 -5.28
N VAL A 201 -6.01 8.54 -5.82
CA VAL A 201 -6.35 8.74 -7.23
C VAL A 201 -6.49 10.22 -7.58
N ALA A 202 -7.01 11.04 -6.66
CA ALA A 202 -7.27 12.44 -6.92
C ALA A 202 -5.97 13.27 -7.02
N SER A 203 -4.99 12.98 -6.17
CA SER A 203 -3.73 13.72 -6.09
C SER A 203 -2.54 13.07 -6.80
N GLY A 204 -2.63 11.76 -7.07
CA GLY A 204 -1.51 10.93 -7.53
C GLY A 204 -0.38 10.79 -6.52
N ALA A 205 -0.61 11.13 -5.25
CA ALA A 205 0.39 11.06 -4.19
C ALA A 205 0.27 9.74 -3.39
N VAL A 206 1.39 9.30 -2.83
CA VAL A 206 1.45 8.15 -1.93
C VAL A 206 0.96 8.56 -0.56
N VAL A 207 -0.11 7.93 -0.08
CA VAL A 207 -0.73 8.18 1.23
C VAL A 207 -0.47 7.06 2.23
N GLY A 208 0.04 5.93 1.76
CA GLY A 208 0.40 4.81 2.60
C GLY A 208 1.22 3.74 1.88
N VAL A 209 1.46 2.64 2.59
CA VAL A 209 2.10 1.42 2.10
C VAL A 209 1.19 0.23 2.39
N ASN A 210 0.92 -0.59 1.38
CA ASN A 210 0.10 -1.78 1.51
C ASN A 210 0.79 -2.79 2.44
N ASN A 211 0.07 -3.34 3.41
CA ASN A 211 0.67 -4.06 4.53
C ASN A 211 0.28 -5.55 4.57
N THR A 212 -0.96 -5.83 4.94
CA THR A 212 -1.45 -7.17 5.31
C THR A 212 -2.95 -7.32 5.00
N GLY A 213 -3.50 -8.50 5.21
CA GLY A 213 -4.94 -8.77 5.14
C GLY A 213 -5.32 -10.00 5.94
N ASN A 214 -6.58 -10.10 6.38
CA ASN A 214 -7.07 -11.26 7.10
C ASN A 214 -7.53 -12.34 6.13
N VAL A 215 -6.75 -13.41 5.98
CA VAL A 215 -6.94 -14.38 4.89
C VAL A 215 -7.90 -15.50 5.26
N ASP A 216 -7.84 -15.99 6.50
CA ASP A 216 -8.47 -17.24 6.94
C ASP A 216 -9.53 -17.04 8.03
N GLY A 217 -9.84 -15.79 8.39
CA GLY A 217 -10.79 -15.48 9.47
C GLY A 217 -10.23 -15.78 10.86
N GLU A 218 -8.92 -16.02 10.99
CA GLU A 218 -8.30 -16.23 12.30
C GLU A 218 -8.17 -14.92 13.08
N ARG A 219 -8.05 -15.03 14.41
CA ARG A 219 -8.04 -13.90 15.33
C ARG A 219 -6.61 -13.48 15.67
N CYS A 220 -6.13 -12.44 15.00
CA CYS A 220 -4.85 -11.78 15.29
C CYS A 220 -3.63 -12.71 15.15
N THR A 221 -3.71 -13.75 14.32
CA THR A 221 -2.57 -14.60 13.99
C THR A 221 -1.82 -14.02 12.78
N MET A 222 -0.67 -14.58 12.43
CA MET A 222 0.09 -14.14 11.26
C MET A 222 -0.73 -14.38 9.98
N ASN A 223 -0.73 -13.40 9.06
CA ASN A 223 -1.60 -13.28 7.88
C ASN A 223 -3.11 -13.15 8.21
N ASN A 224 -3.43 -12.83 9.46
CA ASN A 224 -4.79 -12.78 9.98
C ASN A 224 -4.96 -11.64 11.00
N PRO A 225 -4.69 -10.38 10.59
CA PRO A 225 -4.82 -9.22 11.46
C PRO A 225 -6.25 -9.06 11.99
N CYS A 226 -6.36 -8.52 13.19
CA CYS A 226 -7.63 -8.16 13.81
C CYS A 226 -7.61 -6.68 14.23
N GLU A 227 -8.78 -6.04 14.19
CA GLU A 227 -8.94 -4.68 14.71
C GLU A 227 -9.14 -4.74 16.21
N VAL A 228 -8.45 -3.90 16.97
CA VAL A 228 -8.64 -3.76 18.41
C VAL A 228 -9.14 -2.35 18.70
N GLY A 229 -10.39 -2.23 19.14
CA GLY A 229 -11.00 -0.96 19.51
C GLY A 229 -10.44 -0.40 20.82
N ALA A 230 -10.72 0.88 21.10
CA ALA A 230 -10.27 1.55 22.31
C ALA A 230 -10.76 0.90 23.62
N ASN A 231 -11.90 0.21 23.58
CA ASN A 231 -12.47 -0.59 24.68
C ASN A 231 -11.85 -2.00 24.80
N GLY A 232 -10.90 -2.36 23.92
CA GLY A 232 -10.31 -3.69 23.82
C GLY A 232 -11.13 -4.71 23.03
N GLU A 233 -12.25 -4.29 22.42
CA GLU A 233 -13.05 -5.15 21.55
C GLU A 233 -12.23 -5.57 20.34
N VAL A 234 -12.24 -6.87 20.03
CA VAL A 234 -11.51 -7.43 18.90
C VAL A 234 -12.49 -7.77 17.79
N THR A 235 -12.32 -7.14 16.63
CA THR A 235 -13.09 -7.43 15.42
C THR A 235 -12.21 -8.16 14.42
N VAL A 236 -12.69 -9.32 13.96
CA VAL A 236 -12.08 -10.06 12.84
C VAL A 236 -12.89 -9.77 11.59
N ARG A 237 -12.19 -9.43 10.50
CA ARG A 237 -12.80 -9.12 9.21
C ARG A 237 -12.12 -9.96 8.12
N GLU A 238 -12.58 -11.21 7.98
CA GLU A 238 -12.10 -12.10 6.94
C GLU A 238 -12.18 -11.43 5.55
N GLY A 239 -11.14 -11.59 4.74
CA GLY A 239 -11.00 -11.00 3.41
C GLY A 239 -10.64 -9.50 3.38
N THR A 240 -10.55 -8.83 4.54
CA THR A 240 -10.23 -7.40 4.59
C THR A 240 -8.73 -7.16 4.56
N ASN A 241 -8.30 -6.22 3.73
CA ASN A 241 -6.91 -5.82 3.52
C ASN A 241 -6.64 -4.43 4.12
N TYR A 242 -5.38 -4.22 4.52
CA TYR A 242 -4.94 -3.05 5.26
C TYR A 242 -3.62 -2.48 4.76
N GLY A 243 -3.45 -1.19 4.97
CA GLY A 243 -2.24 -0.43 4.73
C GLY A 243 -1.78 0.36 5.95
N GLN A 244 -0.52 0.80 5.93
CA GLN A 244 0.03 1.73 6.92
C GLN A 244 0.19 3.11 6.30
N GLN A 245 -0.06 4.16 7.08
CA GLN A 245 0.08 5.54 6.59
C GLN A 245 1.54 5.96 6.46
N THR A 246 1.82 6.84 5.50
CA THR A 246 3.16 7.40 5.26
C THR A 246 3.31 8.84 5.72
N ALA A 247 2.23 9.51 6.15
CA ALA A 247 2.26 10.92 6.55
C ALA A 247 3.24 11.20 7.72
N GLN A 248 3.37 10.28 8.68
CA GLN A 248 4.36 10.39 9.75
C GLN A 248 5.82 10.37 9.26
N LEU A 249 6.11 9.67 8.16
CA LEU A 249 7.46 9.63 7.57
C LEU A 249 7.87 11.02 7.06
N THR A 250 6.95 11.79 6.49
CA THR A 250 7.29 13.09 5.88
C THR A 250 7.73 14.14 6.89
N ARG A 251 7.37 13.97 8.18
CA ARG A 251 7.83 14.84 9.27
C ARG A 251 9.26 14.53 9.71
N CYS A 252 9.71 13.30 9.45
CA CYS A 252 11.04 12.81 9.83
C CYS A 252 12.03 12.83 8.67
N LEU A 253 11.53 12.80 7.42
CA LEU A 253 12.34 12.85 6.22
C LEU A 253 12.80 14.28 5.91
N THR A 254 14.08 14.44 5.59
CA THR A 254 14.66 15.74 5.22
C THR A 254 14.84 15.85 3.71
N ALA A 255 15.04 17.10 3.24
CA ALA A 255 15.40 17.37 1.85
C ALA A 255 16.77 16.77 1.43
N ARG A 256 17.55 16.22 2.36
CA ARG A 256 18.82 15.51 2.08
C ARG A 256 18.63 13.99 1.96
N ALA A 257 17.39 13.51 1.87
CA ALA A 257 17.09 12.07 1.82
C ALA A 257 17.67 11.33 3.06
N THR A 258 17.48 11.93 4.24
CA THR A 258 17.83 11.34 5.54
C THR A 258 16.58 11.29 6.44
N VAL A 259 16.59 10.42 7.44
CA VAL A 259 15.55 10.35 8.48
C VAL A 259 16.14 10.93 9.77
N GLU A 260 15.53 12.00 10.30
CA GLU A 260 15.94 12.67 11.54
C GLU A 260 14.90 12.42 12.65
N ILE A 261 15.04 11.29 13.34
CA ILE A 261 14.09 10.80 14.37
C ILE A 261 14.08 11.70 15.63
N GLY A 262 15.16 12.44 15.86
CA GLY A 262 15.29 13.34 17.00
C GLY A 262 14.52 14.66 16.88
N ARG A 263 13.93 14.96 15.72
CA ARG A 263 13.15 16.20 15.52
C ARG A 263 11.89 16.20 16.38
N GLU A 264 11.52 17.38 16.89
CA GLU A 264 10.34 17.54 17.74
C GLU A 264 9.03 17.16 17.04
N ASP A 265 8.94 17.39 15.73
CA ASP A 265 7.78 17.07 14.90
C ASP A 265 7.79 15.63 14.36
N CYS A 266 8.87 14.86 14.59
CA CYS A 266 8.95 13.47 14.18
C CYS A 266 8.30 12.55 15.22
N THR A 267 7.19 11.93 14.83
CA THR A 267 6.41 11.03 15.68
C THR A 267 6.65 9.55 15.38
N LEU A 268 7.69 9.22 14.58
CA LEU A 268 8.05 7.83 14.34
C LEU A 268 8.56 7.15 15.62
N PRO A 269 8.30 5.84 15.79
CA PRO A 269 8.93 5.04 16.83
C PRO A 269 10.45 5.23 16.85
N LYS A 270 11.01 5.28 18.07
CA LYS A 270 12.43 5.51 18.33
C LYS A 270 13.12 4.20 18.72
N PRO A 271 14.42 4.03 18.39
CA PRO A 271 15.22 2.89 18.85
C PRO A 271 15.33 2.77 20.37
#